data_AF-A0A7V2NLR2-F1
#
_entry.id   AF-A0A7V2NLR2-F1
#
_cell.length_a   1.000
_cell.length_b   1.000
_cell.length_c   1.000
_cell.angle_alpha   90.00
_cell.angle_beta   90.00
_cell.angle_gamma   90.00
#
_symmetry.space_group_name_H-M   'P 1'
#
loop_
_entity.id
_entity.type
_entity.pdbx_description
1 polymer ?
#
loop_
_entity_poly.entity_id
_entity_poly.type
_entity_poly.pdbx_seq_one_letter_code
_entity_poly.pdbx_strand_id
1 'polypeptide(L)'
;MRQKVLIQLHYPRTLIGYSQDVDRCPHNGMYDQGDHVCLNCSDQSECIWLYNNKEFSNLKTKPLLDLLAALAFATDYVSAQIAIWEHDSDNCSCEACSWLRQAEELCEASYKDNDSENNQAGSS
;
A
#
# COMPACT_ATOMS: atom_id res chain seq x y z
N MET A 1 15.09 -8.00 -0.52
CA MET A 1 13.62 -7.82 -0.49
C MET A 1 13.18 -6.57 0.29
N ARG A 2 13.34 -6.54 1.62
CA ARG A 2 12.85 -5.47 2.50
C ARG A 2 13.05 -4.02 2.02
N GLN A 3 14.28 -3.64 1.67
CA GLN A 3 14.57 -2.28 1.24
C GLN A 3 13.81 -1.88 -0.03
N LYS A 4 13.61 -2.83 -0.96
CA LYS A 4 12.84 -2.59 -2.19
C LYS A 4 11.37 -2.33 -1.88
N VAL A 5 10.78 -3.13 -0.98
CA VAL A 5 9.40 -2.95 -0.50
C VAL A 5 9.22 -1.58 0.16
N LEU A 6 10.15 -1.18 1.04
CA LEU A 6 10.13 0.15 1.66
C LEU A 6 10.19 1.29 0.64
N ILE A 7 11.02 1.15 -0.40
CA ILE A 7 11.12 2.13 -1.49
C ILE A 7 9.79 2.20 -2.25
N GLN A 8 9.20 1.05 -2.60
CA GLN A 8 7.95 1.02 -3.36
C GLN A 8 6.77 1.62 -2.58
N LEU A 9 6.74 1.55 -1.26
CA LEU A 9 5.68 2.16 -0.45
C LEU A 9 5.69 3.71 -0.48
N HIS A 10 6.70 4.37 -1.04
CA HIS A 10 6.75 5.84 -1.13
C HIS A 10 5.79 6.43 -2.16
N TYR A 11 5.67 5.82 -3.33
CA TYR A 11 4.80 6.32 -4.39
C TYR A 11 3.31 6.28 -4.03
N PRO A 12 2.72 5.14 -3.60
CA PRO A 12 1.31 5.08 -3.25
C PRO A 12 1.01 6.03 -2.10
N ARG A 13 1.93 6.21 -1.14
CA ARG A 13 1.79 7.23 -0.08
C ARG A 13 1.60 8.64 -0.66
N THR A 14 2.40 8.98 -1.66
CA THR A 14 2.35 10.28 -2.33
C THR A 14 1.05 10.41 -3.12
N LEU A 15 0.69 9.37 -3.87
CA LEU A 15 -0.53 9.36 -4.68
C LEU A 15 -1.80 9.46 -3.83
N ILE A 16 -1.85 8.70 -2.74
CA ILE A 16 -2.90 8.78 -1.72
C ILE A 16 -2.97 10.21 -1.19
N GLY A 17 -1.86 10.79 -0.77
CA GLY A 17 -1.85 12.16 -0.24
C GLY A 17 -2.38 13.21 -1.23
N TYR A 18 -2.21 13.00 -2.53
CA TYR A 18 -2.73 13.89 -3.58
C TYR A 18 -4.19 13.63 -3.97
N SER A 19 -4.68 12.39 -3.81
CA SER A 19 -6.06 12.04 -4.18
C SER A 19 -7.08 12.41 -3.10
N GLN A 20 -6.62 12.86 -1.93
CA GLN A 20 -7.50 13.20 -0.84
C GLN A 20 -7.85 14.68 -0.87
N ASP A 21 -9.14 14.95 -1.09
CA ASP A 21 -9.78 16.26 -0.90
C ASP A 21 -9.92 16.52 0.62
N VAL A 22 -8.78 16.60 1.33
CA VAL A 22 -8.67 16.79 2.79
C VAL A 22 -9.31 18.09 3.29
N ASP A 23 -9.61 19.01 2.38
CA ASP A 23 -10.28 20.28 2.67
C ASP A 23 -11.63 20.09 3.37
N ARG A 24 -12.27 18.91 3.23
CA ARG A 24 -13.55 18.58 3.89
C ARG A 24 -13.40 17.64 5.09
N CYS A 25 -12.20 17.15 5.38
CA CYS A 25 -11.96 16.29 6.54
C CYS A 25 -11.74 17.17 7.78
N PRO A 26 -12.57 17.06 8.84
CA PRO A 26 -12.36 17.82 10.07
C PRO A 26 -11.05 17.47 10.79
N HIS A 27 -10.46 16.31 10.47
CA HIS A 27 -9.19 15.84 11.00
C HIS A 27 -8.02 16.08 10.06
N ASN A 28 -8.23 16.76 8.92
CA ASN A 28 -7.20 16.99 7.90
C ASN A 28 -6.45 15.71 7.52
N GLY A 29 -7.17 14.59 7.48
CA GLY A 29 -6.53 13.31 7.22
C GLY A 29 -5.64 12.81 8.35
N MET A 30 -6.10 12.87 9.59
CA MET A 30 -5.44 12.24 10.72
C MET A 30 -6.44 11.32 11.40
N TYR A 31 -6.18 10.02 11.40
CA TYR A 31 -7.06 9.06 12.06
C TYR A 31 -6.93 9.16 13.58
N ASP A 32 -8.07 9.25 14.28
CA ASP A 32 -8.17 9.12 15.73
C ASP A 32 -9.15 7.99 16.10
N GLN A 33 -8.65 6.96 16.79
CA GLN A 33 -9.45 5.81 17.23
C GLN A 33 -10.46 6.18 18.33
N GLY A 34 -10.21 7.25 19.07
CA GLY A 34 -11.11 7.77 20.10
C GLY A 34 -12.25 8.63 19.54
N ASP A 35 -12.21 8.98 18.26
CA ASP A 35 -13.19 9.88 17.64
C ASP A 35 -14.29 9.10 16.88
N HIS A 36 -15.54 9.31 17.30
CA HIS A 36 -16.73 8.70 16.69
C HIS A 36 -17.00 9.17 15.25
N VAL A 37 -16.45 10.31 14.84
CA VAL A 37 -16.52 10.84 13.46
C VAL A 37 -15.64 10.02 12.52
N CYS A 38 -14.44 9.60 12.96
CA CYS A 38 -13.57 8.72 12.17
C CYS A 38 -14.16 7.32 12.01
N LEU A 39 -14.84 6.79 13.04
CA LEU A 39 -15.48 5.46 13.00
C LEU A 39 -16.67 5.38 12.04
N ASN A 40 -17.32 6.50 11.73
CA ASN A 40 -18.50 6.57 10.86
C ASN A 40 -18.25 7.33 9.54
N CYS A 41 -17.00 7.65 9.23
CA CYS A 41 -16.62 8.29 7.96
C CYS A 41 -16.90 7.35 6.78
N SER A 42 -17.25 7.87 5.60
CA SER A 42 -17.40 7.05 4.39
C SER A 42 -16.11 6.32 3.99
N ASP A 43 -14.96 6.87 4.40
CA ASP A 43 -13.63 6.35 4.09
C ASP A 43 -13.13 5.35 5.15
N GLN A 44 -13.99 4.79 6.02
CA GLN A 44 -13.66 3.97 7.22
C GLN A 44 -12.27 3.29 7.22
N SER A 45 -12.14 2.22 6.43
CA SER A 45 -10.95 1.37 6.33
C SER A 45 -9.79 2.08 5.64
N GLU A 46 -10.09 2.83 4.60
CA GLU A 46 -9.13 3.66 3.88
C GLU A 46 -8.52 4.69 4.85
N CYS A 47 -9.28 5.42 5.64
CA CYS A 47 -8.79 6.43 6.58
C CYS A 47 -7.83 5.86 7.63
N ILE A 48 -8.09 4.66 8.16
CA ILE A 48 -7.19 3.94 9.07
C ILE A 48 -5.84 3.67 8.41
N TRP A 49 -5.86 3.34 7.12
CA TRP A 49 -4.69 2.96 6.34
C TRP A 49 -3.96 4.16 5.71
N LEU A 50 -4.69 5.21 5.33
CA LEU A 50 -4.19 6.37 4.60
C LEU A 50 -3.68 7.47 5.56
N TYR A 51 -4.24 7.56 6.77
CA TYR A 51 -4.02 8.70 7.66
C TYR A 51 -3.48 8.36 9.05
N ASN A 52 -3.29 7.08 9.36
CA ASN A 52 -2.51 6.70 10.52
C ASN A 52 -1.01 6.86 10.22
N ASN A 53 -0.57 8.12 10.07
CA ASN A 53 0.82 8.49 9.80
C ASN A 53 1.81 7.89 10.82
N LYS A 54 1.36 7.52 12.03
CA LYS A 54 2.19 6.86 13.05
C LYS A 54 2.61 5.44 12.68
N GLU A 55 1.78 4.67 11.97
CA GLU A 55 2.15 3.32 11.54
C GLU A 55 3.25 3.33 10.48
N PHE A 56 3.30 4.36 9.63
CA PHE A 56 4.26 4.45 8.53
C PHE A 56 5.62 5.02 8.95
N SER A 57 5.68 5.88 9.97
CA SER A 57 6.96 6.27 10.61
C SER A 57 7.74 5.08 11.17
N ASN A 58 7.06 3.95 11.39
CA ASN A 58 7.64 2.72 11.90
C ASN A 58 7.81 1.60 10.85
N LEU A 59 7.61 1.86 9.54
CA LEU A 59 7.82 0.81 8.51
C LEU A 59 9.20 0.16 8.60
N LYS A 60 10.22 0.94 9.01
CA LYS A 60 11.59 0.42 9.20
C LYS A 60 11.68 -0.64 10.30
N THR A 61 10.76 -0.68 11.25
CA THR A 61 10.72 -1.67 12.33
C THR A 61 9.64 -2.74 12.14
N LYS A 62 8.69 -2.54 11.21
CA LYS A 62 7.62 -3.54 10.94
C LYS A 62 8.20 -4.84 10.35
N PRO A 63 7.69 -6.02 10.71
CA PRO A 63 8.01 -7.28 10.05
C PRO A 63 7.90 -7.20 8.52
N LEU A 64 8.73 -7.96 7.80
CA LEU A 64 8.67 -7.98 6.33
C LEU A 64 7.29 -8.41 5.81
N LEU A 65 6.62 -9.35 6.50
CA LEU A 65 5.29 -9.81 6.13
C LEU A 65 4.26 -8.66 6.14
N ASP A 66 4.29 -7.82 7.18
CA ASP A 66 3.42 -6.65 7.26
C ASP A 66 3.73 -5.63 6.16
N LEU A 67 5.01 -5.48 5.79
CA LEU A 67 5.41 -4.61 4.67
C LEU A 67 4.93 -5.15 3.32
N LEU A 68 4.88 -6.47 3.14
CA LEU A 68 4.37 -7.11 1.93
C LEU A 68 2.85 -7.03 1.85
N ALA A 69 2.15 -7.25 2.97
CA ALA A 69 0.71 -7.01 3.06
C ALA A 69 0.38 -5.54 2.74
N ALA A 70 1.21 -4.62 3.22
CA ALA A 70 1.10 -3.22 2.91
C ALA A 70 1.33 -2.91 1.43
N LEU A 71 2.31 -3.56 0.81
CA LEU A 71 2.56 -3.41 -0.62
C LEU A 71 1.40 -3.96 -1.45
N ALA A 72 0.83 -5.12 -1.09
CA ALA A 72 -0.30 -5.71 -1.77
C ALA A 72 -1.54 -4.79 -1.75
N PHE A 73 -1.89 -4.25 -0.58
CA PHE A 73 -2.97 -3.27 -0.47
C PHE A 73 -2.73 -2.04 -1.35
N ALA A 74 -1.50 -1.51 -1.33
CA ALA A 74 -1.14 -0.36 -2.15
C ALA A 74 -1.20 -0.67 -3.66
N THR A 75 -0.84 -1.89 -4.06
CA THR A 75 -0.96 -2.37 -5.44
C THR A 75 -2.41 -2.36 -5.89
N ASP A 76 -3.32 -2.91 -5.08
CA ASP A 76 -4.76 -2.91 -5.37
C ASP A 76 -5.31 -1.49 -5.53
N TYR A 77 -4.91 -0.58 -4.63
CA TYR A 77 -5.30 0.83 -4.69
C TYR A 77 -4.84 1.51 -5.99
N VAL A 78 -3.54 1.42 -6.32
CA VAL A 78 -3.00 2.08 -7.52
C VAL A 78 -3.57 1.47 -8.80
N SER A 79 -3.80 0.15 -8.81
CA SER A 79 -4.46 -0.55 -9.92
C SER A 79 -5.87 -0.01 -10.16
N ALA A 80 -6.66 0.16 -9.10
CA ALA A 80 -7.99 0.75 -9.18
C ALA A 80 -7.95 2.19 -9.73
N GLN A 81 -6.97 3.00 -9.33
CA GLN A 81 -6.81 4.37 -9.84
C GLN A 81 -6.43 4.40 -11.32
N ILE A 82 -5.51 3.54 -11.74
CA ILE A 82 -5.11 3.38 -13.16
C ILE A 82 -6.33 2.99 -14.01
N ALA A 83 -7.18 2.11 -13.51
CA ALA A 83 -8.42 1.72 -14.18
C ALA A 83 -9.40 2.91 -14.31
N ILE A 84 -9.54 3.73 -13.27
CA ILE A 84 -10.38 4.96 -13.31
C ILE A 84 -9.83 5.97 -14.32
N TRP A 85 -8.50 6.08 -14.45
CA TRP A 85 -7.87 6.94 -15.46
C TRP A 85 -7.85 6.35 -16.86
N GLU A 86 -8.43 5.15 -17.06
CA GLU A 86 -8.49 4.44 -18.33
C GLU A 86 -7.11 4.22 -18.97
N HIS A 87 -6.08 4.04 -18.13
CA HIS A 87 -4.74 3.76 -18.58
C HIS A 87 -4.58 2.28 -18.95
N ASP A 88 -3.95 2.02 -20.09
CA ASP A 88 -3.38 0.71 -20.40
C ASP A 88 -2.08 0.54 -19.61
N SER A 89 -2.14 -0.19 -18.48
CA SER A 89 -0.99 -0.40 -17.60
C SER A 89 0.17 -1.14 -18.25
N ASP A 90 -0.03 -1.88 -19.33
CA ASP A 90 1.03 -2.64 -19.99
C ASP A 90 1.84 -1.75 -20.93
N ASN A 91 1.18 -0.78 -21.58
CA ASN A 91 1.79 0.10 -22.59
C ASN A 91 2.07 1.52 -22.09
N CYS A 92 1.49 1.94 -20.95
CA CYS A 92 1.68 3.27 -20.41
C CYS A 92 2.99 3.40 -19.62
N SER A 93 3.77 4.43 -19.92
CA SER A 93 5.05 4.74 -19.26
C SER A 93 4.95 5.78 -18.15
N CYS A 94 3.74 6.17 -17.74
CA CYS A 94 3.56 7.11 -16.63
C CYS A 94 4.06 6.51 -15.30
N GLU A 95 4.25 7.37 -14.31
CA GLU A 95 4.77 6.96 -12.99
C GLU A 95 3.89 5.89 -12.33
N ALA A 96 2.56 6.03 -12.38
CA ALA A 96 1.61 5.08 -11.79
C ALA A 96 1.71 3.69 -12.41
N CYS A 97 1.63 3.61 -13.74
CA CYS A 97 1.68 2.34 -14.47
C CYS A 97 3.06 1.68 -14.33
N SER A 98 4.13 2.49 -14.33
CA SER A 98 5.49 1.99 -14.11
C SER A 98 5.70 1.49 -12.69
N TRP A 99 5.09 2.15 -11.70
CA TRP A 99 5.11 1.69 -10.32
C TRP A 99 4.34 0.38 -10.14
N LEU A 100 3.14 0.28 -10.73
CA LEU A 100 2.27 -0.90 -10.60
C LEU A 100 3.01 -2.17 -11.04
N ARG A 101 3.61 -2.14 -12.24
CA ARG A 101 4.37 -3.29 -12.76
C ARG A 101 5.52 -3.70 -11.83
N GLN A 102 6.27 -2.74 -11.29
CA GLN A 102 7.36 -3.02 -10.37
C GLN A 102 6.88 -3.58 -9.02
N ALA A 103 5.72 -3.14 -8.54
CA ALA A 103 5.12 -3.62 -7.30
C ALA A 103 4.60 -5.06 -7.47
N GLU A 104 3.96 -5.38 -8.60
CA GLU A 104 3.49 -6.72 -8.95
C GLU A 104 4.65 -7.72 -9.04
N GLU A 105 5.76 -7.35 -9.70
CA GLU A 105 6.97 -8.17 -9.76
C GLU A 105 7.53 -8.49 -8.36
N LEU A 106 7.50 -7.51 -7.45
CA LEU A 106 7.94 -7.69 -6.06
C LEU A 106 6.99 -8.57 -5.27
N CYS A 107 5.68 -8.45 -5.47
CA CYS A 107 4.70 -9.34 -4.86
C CYS A 107 4.89 -10.78 -5.34
N GLU A 108 5.05 -10.99 -6.66
CA GLU A 108 5.30 -12.33 -7.23
C GLU A 108 6.59 -12.96 -6.70
N ALA A 109 7.68 -12.19 -6.62
CA ALA A 109 8.94 -12.66 -6.05
C ALA A 109 8.78 -13.08 -4.58
N SER A 110 7.94 -12.40 -3.81
CA SER A 110 7.70 -12.73 -2.41
C SER A 110 7.02 -14.09 -2.19
N TYR A 111 6.14 -14.50 -3.12
CA TYR A 111 5.48 -15.80 -3.05
C TYR A 111 6.46 -16.95 -3.33
N LYS A 112 7.37 -16.76 -4.28
CA LYS A 112 8.40 -17.77 -4.63
C LYS A 112 9.40 -18.01 -3.50
N ASP A 113 9.72 -16.97 -2.74
CA ASP A 113 10.60 -17.09 -1.56
C ASP A 113 9.90 -17.88 -0.43
N ASN A 114 8.61 -17.67 -0.20
CA ASN A 114 7.84 -18.39 0.82
C ASN A 114 7.64 -19.89 0.49
N ASP A 115 7.45 -20.25 -0.78
CA ASP A 115 7.36 -21.66 -1.21
C ASP A 115 8.68 -22.43 -1.05
N SER A 116 9.81 -21.71 -1.08
CA SER A 116 11.14 -22.29 -0.88
C SER A 116 11.42 -22.60 0.60
N GLU A 117 10.95 -21.76 1.53
CA GLU A 117 11.06 -21.99 2.97
C GLU A 117 10.08 -23.08 3.47
N ASN A 118 8.85 -23.14 2.93
CA ASN A 118 7.88 -24.17 3.32
C ASN A 118 8.25 -25.59 2.84
N ASN A 119 8.98 -25.72 1.73
CA ASN A 119 9.46 -27.03 1.25
C ASN A 119 10.66 -27.59 2.02
N GLN A 120 11.30 -26.81 2.91
CA GLN A 120 12.39 -27.30 3.77
C GLN A 120 11.92 -27.76 5.16
N ALA A 121 10.71 -27.38 5.60
CA ALA A 121 10.17 -27.77 6.90
C ALA A 121 9.40 -29.12 6.89
N GLY A 122 9.19 -29.73 5.72
CA GLY A 122 8.41 -30.97 5.54
C GLY A 122 9.23 -32.27 5.44
N SER A 123 10.54 -32.24 5.71
CA SER A 123 11.40 -33.44 5.69
C SER A 123 12.16 -33.57 7.01
N SER A 124 11.51 -34.10 8.04
CA SER A 124 12.14 -34.61 9.26
C SER A 124 11.28 -35.70 9.87
#